data_AF-A0AAN0JH90-F1
#
_entry.id   AF-A0AAN0JH90-F1
#
_cell.length_a   1.000
_cell.length_b   1.000
_cell.length_c   1.000
_cell.angle_alpha   90.00
_cell.angle_beta   90.00
_cell.angle_gamma   90.00
#
_symmetry.space_group_name_H-M   'P 1'
#
loop_
_entity.id
_entity.type
_entity.pdbx_description
1 polymer ?
#
loop_
_entity_poly.entity_id
_entity_poly.type
_entity_poly.pdbx_seq_one_letter_code
_entity_poly.pdbx_strand_id
1 'polypeptide(L)'
;MINDVNRMKREGRCVTKLLLRHMSLTQDSNKNLGSMVTQLKFLNELQERLKAPEGSSAILDDMIKIKEYLSDPAHLRLFIHGDVSSLSKDSWKELEGFPSLDNALPCSLPPIPPSYSQLLPTAYGQSLIAGVGGVESNYLTQCLPCITDYSHPDLPSIMIFAEYLATLEGPMWRQIRGMGLSYHYSLTASPETGHLTFVLYKSSQLVQAYEVARDIVVSHMIIT
;
A
#
# COMPACT_ATOMS: atom_id res chain seq x y z
N MET A 1 -16.16 -11.94 -4.01
CA MET A 1 -15.97 -10.59 -3.45
C MET A 1 -16.48 -10.45 -2.01
N ILE A 2 -17.78 -10.54 -1.70
CA ILE A 2 -18.26 -10.42 -0.29
C ILE A 2 -17.65 -11.50 0.62
N ASN A 3 -17.60 -12.76 0.14
CA ASN A 3 -16.97 -13.86 0.87
C ASN A 3 -15.46 -13.66 1.09
N ASP A 4 -14.78 -12.97 0.16
CA ASP A 4 -13.35 -12.65 0.30
C ASP A 4 -13.14 -11.65 1.45
N VAL A 5 -14.06 -10.70 1.63
CA VAL A 5 -14.02 -9.78 2.77
C VAL A 5 -14.13 -10.51 4.11
N ASN A 6 -15.01 -11.50 4.19
CA ASN A 6 -15.13 -12.33 5.39
C ASN A 6 -13.85 -13.14 5.67
N ARG A 7 -13.15 -13.59 4.62
CA ARG A 7 -11.82 -14.22 4.75
C ARG A 7 -10.79 -13.22 5.27
N MET A 8 -10.71 -12.03 4.68
CA MET A 8 -9.74 -10.98 5.08
C MET A 8 -9.87 -10.56 6.55
N LYS A 9 -11.09 -10.55 7.11
CA LYS A 9 -11.33 -10.26 8.54
C LYS A 9 -10.67 -11.27 9.48
N ARG A 10 -10.39 -12.49 9.00
CA ARG A 10 -9.74 -13.56 9.76
C ARG A 10 -8.24 -13.61 9.53
N GLU A 11 -7.71 -12.76 8.64
CA GLU A 11 -6.28 -12.70 8.32
C GLU A 11 -5.61 -11.56 9.11
N GLY A 12 -4.76 -11.91 10.07
CA GLY A 12 -4.11 -10.92 10.95
C GLY A 12 -3.31 -9.85 10.20
N ARG A 13 -2.69 -10.18 9.06
CA ARG A 13 -2.00 -9.21 8.19
C ARG A 13 -2.95 -8.15 7.62
N CYS A 14 -4.12 -8.59 7.17
CA CYS A 14 -5.13 -7.72 6.56
C CYS A 14 -5.71 -6.78 7.61
N VAL A 15 -6.02 -7.30 8.81
CA VAL A 15 -6.48 -6.51 9.96
C VAL A 15 -5.42 -5.50 10.39
N THR A 16 -4.16 -5.91 10.56
CA THR A 16 -3.08 -5.01 10.99
C THR A 16 -2.87 -3.86 9.99
N LYS A 17 -2.86 -4.16 8.69
CA LYS A 17 -2.77 -3.13 7.64
C LYS A 17 -3.98 -2.20 7.63
N LEU A 18 -5.18 -2.71 7.87
CA LEU A 18 -6.39 -1.90 7.99
C LEU A 18 -6.27 -0.90 9.13
N LEU A 19 -5.90 -1.37 10.33
CA LEU A 19 -5.76 -0.53 11.52
C LEU A 19 -4.74 0.59 11.29
N LEU A 20 -3.57 0.25 10.74
CA LEU A 20 -2.55 1.23 10.39
C LEU A 20 -3.09 2.29 9.43
N ARG A 21 -3.71 1.88 8.32
CA ARG A 21 -4.25 2.83 7.32
C ARG A 21 -5.32 3.73 7.91
N HIS A 22 -6.19 3.19 8.77
CA HIS A 22 -7.24 3.96 9.40
C HIS A 22 -6.69 5.01 10.39
N MET A 23 -5.58 4.71 11.07
CA MET A 23 -4.90 5.70 11.94
C MET A 23 -4.11 6.72 11.14
N SER A 24 -3.46 6.29 10.05
CA SER A 24 -2.42 7.08 9.41
C SER A 24 -2.89 7.85 8.18
N LEU A 25 -3.99 7.48 7.53
CA LEU A 25 -4.45 8.07 6.27
C LEU A 25 -5.83 8.70 6.40
N THR A 26 -6.10 9.70 5.55
CA THR A 26 -7.44 10.30 5.43
C THR A 26 -8.50 9.27 5.04
N GLN A 27 -9.74 9.48 5.47
CA GLN A 27 -10.85 8.55 5.24
C GLN A 27 -11.24 8.42 3.76
N ASP A 28 -11.03 9.48 2.98
CA ASP A 28 -11.23 9.55 1.53
C ASP A 28 -10.05 9.01 0.72
N SER A 29 -8.95 8.60 1.37
CA SER A 29 -7.83 7.97 0.66
C SER A 29 -8.28 6.66 -0.01
N ASN A 30 -7.74 6.39 -1.21
CA ASN A 30 -8.03 5.15 -1.95
C ASN A 30 -7.74 3.88 -1.11
N LYS A 31 -6.75 3.95 -0.21
CA LYS A 31 -6.37 2.84 0.69
C LYS A 31 -7.45 2.56 1.75
N ASN A 32 -8.18 3.57 2.22
CA ASN A 32 -9.29 3.44 3.16
C ASN A 32 -10.63 3.16 2.45
N LEU A 33 -10.88 3.78 1.29
CA LEU A 33 -12.05 3.48 0.45
C LEU A 33 -12.04 2.04 -0.09
N GLY A 34 -10.86 1.53 -0.47
CA GLY A 34 -10.63 0.14 -0.87
C GLY A 34 -10.47 -0.83 0.29
N SER A 35 -10.68 -0.41 1.54
CA SER A 35 -10.50 -1.25 2.71
C SER A 35 -11.58 -2.33 2.81
N MET A 36 -11.27 -3.44 3.50
CA MET A 36 -12.23 -4.53 3.67
C MET A 36 -13.52 -4.10 4.39
N VAL A 37 -13.46 -3.11 5.28
CA VAL A 37 -14.65 -2.61 6.02
C VAL A 37 -15.55 -1.80 5.08
N THR A 38 -14.97 -0.84 4.36
CA THR A 38 -15.70 0.01 3.41
C THR A 38 -16.27 -0.82 2.27
N GLN A 39 -15.48 -1.74 1.72
CA GLN A 39 -15.91 -2.62 0.64
C GLN A 39 -17.04 -3.56 1.05
N LEU A 40 -17.08 -4.06 2.29
CA LEU A 40 -18.21 -4.88 2.74
C LEU A 40 -19.52 -4.12 2.70
N LYS A 41 -19.51 -2.90 3.26
CA LYS A 41 -20.68 -2.04 3.29
C LYS A 41 -21.13 -1.70 1.87
N PHE A 42 -20.20 -1.24 1.04
CA PHE A 42 -20.45 -0.91 -0.35
C PHE A 42 -21.03 -2.08 -1.15
N LEU A 43 -20.44 -3.27 -1.07
CA LEU A 43 -20.90 -4.43 -1.83
C LEU A 43 -22.29 -4.92 -1.39
N ASN A 44 -22.60 -4.87 -0.10
CA ASN A 44 -23.94 -5.21 0.39
C ASN A 44 -24.98 -4.19 -0.10
N GLU A 45 -24.69 -2.90 0.00
CA GLU A 45 -25.57 -1.84 -0.51
C GLU A 45 -25.77 -1.94 -2.02
N LEU A 46 -24.69 -2.24 -2.76
CA LEU A 46 -24.75 -2.48 -4.20
C LEU A 46 -25.62 -3.68 -4.54
N GLN A 47 -25.51 -4.79 -3.79
CA GLN A 47 -26.31 -5.99 -4.00
C GLN A 47 -27.80 -5.71 -3.81
N GLU A 48 -28.18 -4.93 -2.80
CA GLU A 48 -29.58 -4.54 -2.58
C GLU A 48 -30.08 -3.60 -3.69
N ARG A 49 -29.28 -2.61 -4.11
CA ARG A 49 -29.64 -1.70 -5.21
C ARG A 49 -29.88 -2.43 -6.54
N LEU A 50 -29.11 -3.48 -6.83
CA LEU A 50 -29.27 -4.29 -8.03
C LEU A 50 -30.60 -5.06 -8.09
N LYS A 51 -31.29 -5.29 -6.97
CA LYS A 51 -32.58 -5.99 -6.97
C LYS A 51 -33.71 -5.14 -7.56
N ALA A 52 -33.58 -3.81 -7.55
CA ALA A 52 -34.56 -2.89 -8.12
C ALA A 52 -34.18 -2.53 -9.57
N PRO A 53 -35.13 -2.47 -10.52
CA PRO A 53 -34.86 -2.07 -11.90
C PRO A 53 -34.24 -0.67 -12.01
N GLU A 54 -34.75 0.31 -11.25
CA GLU A 54 -34.22 1.67 -11.20
C GLU A 54 -32.77 1.70 -10.69
N GLY A 55 -32.49 0.93 -9.64
CA GLY A 55 -31.15 0.82 -9.06
C GLY A 55 -30.14 0.19 -10.03
N SER A 56 -30.57 -0.84 -10.78
CA SER A 56 -29.76 -1.46 -11.83
C SER A 56 -29.43 -0.49 -12.97
N SER A 57 -30.41 0.30 -13.42
CA SER A 57 -30.18 1.33 -14.44
C SER A 57 -29.17 2.38 -13.97
N ALA A 58 -29.33 2.89 -12.74
CA ALA A 58 -28.41 3.88 -12.18
C ALA A 58 -26.97 3.35 -12.04
N ILE A 59 -26.81 2.08 -11.65
CA ILE A 59 -25.49 1.44 -11.58
C ILE A 59 -24.86 1.30 -12.97
N LEU A 60 -25.66 0.95 -14.00
CA LEU A 60 -25.18 0.90 -15.37
C LEU A 60 -24.71 2.27 -15.84
N ASP A 61 -25.45 3.34 -15.53
CA ASP A 61 -25.07 4.71 -15.84
C ASP A 61 -23.74 5.09 -15.16
N ASP A 62 -23.55 4.71 -13.89
CA ASP A 62 -22.29 4.91 -13.17
C ASP A 62 -21.13 4.14 -13.83
N MET A 63 -21.37 2.90 -14.27
CA MET A 63 -20.36 2.11 -14.99
C MET A 63 -20.01 2.71 -16.35
N ILE A 64 -20.99 3.25 -17.08
CA ILE A 64 -20.77 3.95 -18.34
C ILE A 64 -19.91 5.19 -18.11
N LYS A 65 -20.22 6.00 -17.10
CA LYS A 65 -19.40 7.18 -16.75
C LYS A 65 -17.96 6.79 -16.41
N ILE A 66 -17.76 5.73 -15.62
CA ILE A 66 -16.41 5.22 -15.30
C ILE A 66 -15.69 4.77 -16.57
N LYS A 67 -16.37 4.01 -17.45
CA LYS A 67 -15.82 3.56 -18.72
C LYS A 67 -15.39 4.75 -19.57
N GLU A 68 -16.26 5.73 -19.77
CA GLU A 68 -15.99 6.94 -20.53
C GLU A 68 -14.78 7.69 -19.97
N TYR A 69 -14.75 7.92 -18.65
CA TYR A 69 -13.66 8.60 -17.97
C TYR A 69 -12.31 7.88 -18.11
N LEU A 70 -12.29 6.54 -17.98
CA LEU A 70 -11.07 5.73 -18.12
C LEU A 70 -10.62 5.56 -19.58
N SER A 71 -11.55 5.65 -20.53
CA SER A 71 -11.27 5.56 -21.97
C SER A 71 -10.90 6.89 -22.61
N ASP A 72 -11.05 8.00 -21.89
CA ASP A 72 -10.67 9.33 -22.36
C ASP A 72 -9.14 9.40 -22.53
N PRO A 73 -8.63 9.64 -23.76
CA PRO A 73 -7.20 9.82 -24.01
C PRO A 73 -6.56 10.92 -23.15
N ALA A 74 -7.32 11.94 -22.70
CA ALA A 74 -6.83 13.01 -21.85
C ALA A 74 -6.40 12.52 -20.44
N HIS A 75 -6.93 11.39 -19.96
CA HIS A 75 -6.60 10.80 -18.67
C HIS A 75 -5.66 9.60 -18.77
N LEU A 76 -5.29 9.20 -19.99
CA LEU A 76 -4.52 8.00 -20.25
C LEU A 76 -3.03 8.31 -20.41
N ARG A 77 -2.17 7.44 -19.84
CA ARG A 77 -0.72 7.51 -20.00
C ARG A 77 -0.21 6.16 -20.51
N LEU A 78 0.47 6.17 -21.65
CA LEU A 78 1.08 4.97 -22.23
C LEU A 78 2.56 4.89 -21.85
N PHE A 79 2.97 3.75 -21.29
CA PHE A 79 4.37 3.42 -21.07
C PHE A 79 4.75 2.28 -22.03
N ILE A 80 5.64 2.57 -22.98
CA ILE A 80 6.09 1.61 -24.00
C ILE A 80 7.52 1.21 -23.68
N HIS A 81 7.76 -0.09 -23.61
CA HIS A 81 9.08 -0.67 -23.41
C HIS A 81 9.34 -1.71 -24.49
N GLY A 82 10.47 -1.60 -25.18
CA GLY A 82 10.84 -2.51 -26.25
C GLY A 82 12.17 -2.12 -26.90
N ASP A 83 12.70 -3.00 -27.74
CA ASP A 83 13.89 -2.71 -28.54
C ASP A 83 13.55 -1.65 -29.58
N VAL A 84 14.17 -0.48 -29.46
CA VAL A 84 13.96 0.65 -30.36
C VAL A 84 14.28 0.29 -31.81
N SER A 85 15.21 -0.65 -32.04
CA SER A 85 15.58 -1.10 -33.39
C SER A 85 14.49 -1.96 -34.07
N SER A 86 13.59 -2.55 -33.28
CA SER A 86 12.45 -3.32 -33.77
C SER A 86 11.20 -2.48 -34.07
N LEU A 87 11.21 -1.20 -33.67
CA LEU A 87 10.09 -0.29 -33.87
C LEU A 87 10.06 0.20 -35.33
N SER A 88 8.90 0.07 -35.96
CA SER A 88 8.61 0.63 -37.27
C SER A 88 7.44 1.62 -37.18
N LYS A 89 7.17 2.35 -38.27
CA LYS A 89 5.96 3.21 -38.33
C LYS A 89 4.67 2.42 -38.07
N ASP A 90 4.69 1.13 -38.37
CA ASP A 90 3.55 0.23 -38.24
C ASP A 90 3.37 -0.29 -36.81
N SER A 91 4.36 -0.11 -35.93
CA SER A 91 4.30 -0.57 -34.53
C SER A 91 3.19 0.10 -33.71
N TRP A 92 2.58 1.15 -34.23
CA TRP A 92 1.50 1.91 -33.59
C TRP A 92 0.13 1.71 -34.26
N LYS A 93 0.02 0.85 -35.29
CA LYS A 93 -1.24 0.62 -36.03
C LYS A 93 -2.38 0.18 -35.11
N GLU A 94 -2.08 -0.61 -34.09
CA GLU A 94 -3.09 -1.05 -33.10
C GLU A 94 -3.61 0.10 -32.22
N LEU A 95 -2.86 1.21 -32.13
CA LEU A 95 -3.28 2.42 -31.42
C LEU A 95 -4.15 3.34 -32.29
N GLU A 96 -4.26 3.11 -33.61
CA GLU A 96 -5.12 3.91 -34.50
C GLU A 96 -6.61 3.77 -34.16
N GLY A 97 -7.00 2.71 -33.44
CA GLY A 97 -8.36 2.52 -32.92
C GLY A 97 -8.66 3.28 -31.63
N PHE A 98 -7.67 3.96 -31.03
CA PHE A 98 -7.92 4.80 -29.85
C PHE A 98 -8.61 6.11 -30.27
N PRO A 99 -9.49 6.67 -29.42
CA PRO A 99 -10.17 7.93 -29.72
C PRO A 99 -9.14 9.02 -30.04
N SER A 100 -9.38 9.78 -31.12
CA SER A 100 -8.48 10.86 -31.55
C SER A 100 -8.36 11.92 -30.45
N LEU A 101 -7.14 12.38 -30.20
CA LEU A 101 -6.83 13.55 -29.40
C LEU A 101 -7.10 14.82 -30.23
N ASP A 102 -8.34 15.02 -30.67
CA ASP A 102 -8.75 16.26 -31.36
C ASP A 102 -8.79 17.46 -30.40
N ASN A 103 -8.93 17.16 -29.10
CA ASN A 103 -8.82 18.14 -28.02
C ASN A 103 -7.34 18.31 -27.64
N ALA A 104 -6.87 19.55 -27.68
CA ALA A 104 -5.50 19.95 -27.36
C ALA A 104 -4.95 19.16 -26.16
N LEU A 105 -3.92 18.36 -26.41
CA LEU A 105 -3.13 17.70 -25.36
C LEU A 105 -2.92 18.70 -24.22
N PRO A 106 -3.25 18.35 -22.95
CA PRO A 106 -2.96 19.23 -21.83
C PRO A 106 -1.50 19.67 -21.92
N CYS A 107 -1.25 20.98 -22.04
CA CYS A 107 0.11 21.52 -22.19
C CYS A 107 1.04 21.13 -21.02
N SER A 108 0.45 20.69 -19.91
CA SER A 108 1.14 20.10 -18.77
C SER A 108 0.30 18.95 -18.21
N LEU A 109 0.95 17.81 -17.94
CA LEU A 109 0.32 16.72 -17.20
C LEU A 109 0.02 17.17 -15.76
N PRO A 110 -1.16 16.85 -15.19
CA PRO A 110 -1.42 17.13 -13.79
C PRO A 110 -0.41 16.35 -12.92
N PRO A 111 0.12 16.98 -11.86
CA PRO A 111 1.03 16.31 -10.94
C PRO A 111 0.28 15.17 -10.25
N ILE A 112 0.92 14.01 -10.15
CA ILE A 112 0.39 12.90 -9.35
C ILE A 112 0.76 13.18 -7.89
N PRO A 113 -0.22 13.35 -6.99
CA PRO A 113 0.08 13.56 -5.59
C PRO A 113 0.74 12.30 -5.01
N PRO A 114 1.82 12.43 -4.22
CA PRO A 114 2.48 11.29 -3.61
C PRO A 114 1.62 10.70 -2.48
N SER A 115 1.75 9.41 -2.19
CA SER A 115 0.95 8.75 -1.16
C SER A 115 1.03 9.40 0.22
N TYR A 116 2.20 9.96 0.58
CA TYR A 116 2.38 10.62 1.88
C TYR A 116 1.52 11.88 2.04
N SER A 117 1.05 12.50 0.95
CA SER A 117 0.18 13.68 1.02
C SER A 117 -1.18 13.40 1.67
N GLN A 118 -1.58 12.13 1.74
CA GLN A 118 -2.81 11.68 2.40
C GLN A 118 -2.60 11.28 3.86
N LEU A 119 -1.41 11.51 4.44
CA LEU A 119 -1.12 11.20 5.84
C LEU A 119 -1.83 12.18 6.76
N LEU A 120 -2.41 11.65 7.85
CA LEU A 120 -2.99 12.46 8.91
C LEU A 120 -1.88 13.02 9.81
N PRO A 121 -1.93 14.30 10.21
CA PRO A 121 -0.98 14.86 11.18
C PRO A 121 -0.98 14.12 12.53
N THR A 122 -2.12 13.51 12.89
CA THR A 122 -2.31 12.73 14.13
C THR A 122 -1.84 11.28 14.01
N ALA A 123 -1.24 10.88 12.90
CA ALA A 123 -0.85 9.49 12.63
C ALA A 123 0.16 8.92 13.64
N TYR A 124 0.88 9.77 14.37
CA TYR A 124 2.00 9.39 15.23
C TYR A 124 1.65 9.42 16.71
N GLY A 125 2.23 8.48 17.48
CA GLY A 125 1.95 8.33 18.91
C GLY A 125 0.65 7.58 19.24
N GLN A 126 -0.07 7.11 18.23
CA GLN A 126 -1.27 6.28 18.39
C GLN A 126 -0.91 4.79 18.34
N SER A 127 -1.74 3.97 18.97
CA SER A 127 -1.61 2.51 18.93
C SER A 127 -3.00 1.88 18.97
N LEU A 128 -3.22 0.90 18.10
CA LEU A 128 -4.45 0.11 18.07
C LEU A 128 -4.09 -1.37 18.16
N ILE A 129 -4.85 -2.09 18.98
CA ILE A 129 -4.74 -3.53 19.16
C ILE A 129 -6.12 -4.11 18.89
N ALA A 130 -6.18 -5.17 18.08
CA ALA A 130 -7.42 -5.90 17.82
C ALA A 130 -7.19 -7.40 17.96
N GLY A 131 -8.11 -8.07 18.65
CA GLY A 131 -8.18 -9.53 18.65
C GLY A 131 -8.71 -10.06 17.33
N VAL A 132 -8.02 -11.03 16.73
CA VAL A 132 -8.42 -11.68 15.49
C VAL A 132 -8.59 -13.18 15.76
N GLY A 133 -9.84 -13.64 15.91
CA GLY A 133 -10.10 -15.04 16.28
C GLY A 133 -9.67 -16.09 15.24
N GLY A 134 -9.26 -15.67 14.03
CA GLY A 134 -8.82 -16.56 12.96
C GLY A 134 -7.31 -16.82 12.90
N VAL A 135 -6.53 -16.32 13.87
CA VAL A 135 -5.06 -16.48 13.87
C VAL A 135 -4.56 -17.04 15.19
N GLU A 136 -3.52 -17.89 15.09
CA GLU A 136 -2.79 -18.44 16.24
C GLU A 136 -1.48 -17.69 16.52
N SER A 137 -1.20 -16.65 15.73
CA SER A 137 0.04 -15.87 15.80
C SER A 137 -0.26 -14.39 15.83
N ASN A 138 0.73 -13.62 16.29
CA ASN A 138 0.63 -12.18 16.43
C ASN A 138 1.21 -11.46 15.20
N TYR A 139 0.74 -10.23 14.98
CA TYR A 139 1.13 -9.39 13.86
C TYR A 139 1.33 -7.96 14.37
N LEU A 140 2.42 -7.34 13.96
CA LEU A 140 2.72 -5.95 14.29
C LEU A 140 3.15 -5.22 13.02
N THR A 141 2.68 -3.98 12.89
CA THR A 141 3.24 -3.02 11.96
C THR A 141 3.34 -1.69 12.69
N GLN A 142 4.55 -1.18 12.80
CA GLN A 142 4.85 0.12 13.38
C GLN A 142 5.41 1.02 12.29
N CYS A 143 4.90 2.25 12.20
CA CYS A 143 5.40 3.24 11.25
C CYS A 143 5.86 4.49 12.00
N LEU A 144 6.92 5.10 11.48
CA LEU A 144 7.43 6.39 11.90
C LEU A 144 7.55 7.29 10.66
N PRO A 145 7.48 8.63 10.80
CA PRO A 145 7.79 9.52 9.69
C PRO A 145 9.21 9.26 9.20
N CYS A 146 9.40 9.33 7.89
CA CYS A 146 10.70 9.19 7.25
C CYS A 146 10.81 10.19 6.09
N ILE A 147 12.00 10.28 5.51
CA ILE A 147 12.30 11.11 4.34
C ILE A 147 11.29 10.82 3.22
N THR A 148 10.69 11.87 2.68
CA THR A 148 9.73 11.83 1.56
C THR A 148 10.35 12.18 0.21
N ASP A 149 11.57 12.71 0.20
CA ASP A 149 12.31 13.08 -1.01
C ASP A 149 13.29 11.97 -1.43
N TYR A 150 13.15 11.49 -2.67
CA TYR A 150 14.03 10.51 -3.27
C TYR A 150 15.48 11.01 -3.43
N SER A 151 15.69 12.32 -3.49
CA SER A 151 17.02 12.92 -3.68
C SER A 151 17.71 13.30 -2.36
N HIS A 152 17.09 13.01 -1.21
CA HIS A 152 17.65 13.38 0.08
C HIS A 152 18.98 12.63 0.34
N PRO A 153 20.06 13.32 0.78
CA PRO A 153 21.38 12.71 0.93
C PRO A 153 21.42 11.56 1.96
N ASP A 154 20.59 11.61 3.00
CA ASP A 154 20.54 10.57 4.04
C ASP A 154 19.67 9.35 3.70
N LEU A 155 18.85 9.41 2.64
CA LEU A 155 17.95 8.31 2.28
C LEU A 155 18.72 7.00 1.99
N PRO A 156 19.80 7.00 1.19
CA PRO A 156 20.59 5.79 0.95
C PRO A 156 21.14 5.18 2.24
N SER A 157 21.64 6.00 3.16
CA SER A 157 22.18 5.54 4.45
C SER A 157 21.13 4.85 5.30
N ILE A 158 19.92 5.42 5.39
CA ILE A 158 18.79 4.82 6.11
C ILE A 158 18.36 3.50 5.46
N MET A 159 18.25 3.45 4.13
CA MET A 159 17.85 2.25 3.41
C MET A 159 18.87 1.12 3.57
N ILE A 160 20.17 1.43 3.43
CA ILE A 160 21.25 0.47 3.61
C ILE A 160 21.30 -0.04 5.05
N PHE A 161 21.15 0.85 6.04
CA PHE A 161 21.12 0.43 7.44
C PHE A 161 19.93 -0.48 7.73
N ALA A 162 18.73 -0.13 7.25
CA ALA A 162 17.54 -0.95 7.41
C ALA A 162 17.71 -2.35 6.78
N GLU A 163 18.26 -2.41 5.55
CA GLU A 163 18.54 -3.68 4.88
C GLU A 163 19.62 -4.47 5.60
N TYR A 164 20.73 -3.84 6.02
CA TYR A 164 21.78 -4.50 6.78
C TYR A 164 21.24 -5.22 8.03
N LEU A 165 20.32 -4.58 8.77
CA LEU A 165 19.68 -5.20 9.93
C LEU A 165 18.76 -6.35 9.54
N ALA A 166 17.99 -6.18 8.46
CA ALA A 166 16.86 -7.03 8.11
C ALA A 166 17.16 -8.11 7.03
N THR A 167 18.34 -8.09 6.42
CA THR A 167 18.69 -9.02 5.33
C THR A 167 18.84 -10.46 5.81
N LEU A 168 18.87 -11.41 4.87
CA LEU A 168 19.10 -12.83 5.20
C LEU A 168 20.45 -12.99 5.88
N GLU A 169 20.51 -13.78 6.95
CA GLU A 169 21.69 -13.88 7.83
C GLU A 169 22.08 -12.56 8.50
N GLY A 170 21.28 -11.50 8.41
CA GLY A 170 21.48 -10.25 9.16
C GLY A 170 21.23 -10.39 10.67
N PRO A 171 21.49 -9.34 11.46
CA PRO A 171 21.23 -9.32 12.90
C PRO A 171 19.81 -9.75 13.28
N MET A 172 18.78 -9.22 12.62
CA MET A 172 17.38 -9.58 12.89
C MET A 172 17.08 -11.01 12.42
N TRP A 173 17.71 -11.49 11.35
CA TRP A 173 17.55 -12.89 10.93
C TRP A 173 17.97 -13.84 12.03
N ARG A 174 19.20 -13.69 12.53
CA ARG A 174 19.78 -14.62 13.51
C ARG A 174 19.01 -14.59 14.82
N GLN A 175 18.68 -13.40 15.31
CA GLN A 175 18.16 -13.20 16.66
C GLN A 175 16.63 -13.18 16.76
N ILE A 176 15.90 -12.87 15.69
CA ILE A 176 14.43 -12.91 15.69
C ILE A 176 13.95 -14.19 15.01
N ARG A 177 14.37 -14.44 13.78
CA ARG A 177 13.89 -15.60 13.01
C ARG A 177 14.58 -16.90 13.40
N GLY A 178 15.90 -16.86 13.59
CA GLY A 178 16.70 -18.01 14.00
C GLY A 178 16.33 -18.52 15.38
N MET A 179 15.95 -17.63 16.29
CA MET A 179 15.42 -17.97 17.62
C MET A 179 13.92 -18.32 17.63
N GLY A 180 13.23 -18.26 16.48
CA GLY A 180 11.82 -18.63 16.37
C GLY A 180 10.82 -17.65 16.99
N LEU A 181 11.22 -16.39 17.25
CA LEU A 181 10.37 -15.37 17.86
C LEU A 181 9.34 -14.80 16.86
N SER A 182 9.75 -14.67 15.59
CA SER A 182 8.86 -14.29 14.50
C SER A 182 9.21 -15.02 13.21
N TYR A 183 8.19 -15.43 12.45
CA TYR A 183 8.40 -16.09 11.17
C TYR A 183 8.94 -15.15 10.10
N HIS A 184 8.52 -13.88 10.12
CA HIS A 184 9.04 -12.86 9.24
C HIS A 184 9.14 -11.52 9.97
N TYR A 185 10.08 -10.70 9.52
CA TYR A 185 10.34 -9.36 10.00
C TYR A 185 10.82 -8.51 8.82
N SER A 186 10.62 -7.20 8.91
CA SER A 186 11.18 -6.26 7.92
C SER A 186 11.33 -4.88 8.54
N LEU A 187 12.32 -4.13 8.08
CA LEU A 187 12.49 -2.70 8.35
C LEU A 187 12.67 -2.00 7.00
N THR A 188 11.79 -1.07 6.63
CA THR A 188 11.80 -0.49 5.28
C THR A 188 11.46 1.00 5.30
N ALA A 189 12.33 1.82 4.73
CA ALA A 189 12.06 3.23 4.46
C ALA A 189 11.44 3.38 3.06
N SER A 190 10.39 4.20 2.94
CA SER A 190 9.70 4.44 1.67
C SER A 190 9.37 5.92 1.53
N PRO A 191 10.07 6.66 0.63
CA PRO A 191 9.75 8.05 0.35
C PRO A 191 8.33 8.27 -0.16
N GLU A 192 7.85 7.37 -1.02
CA GLU A 192 6.47 7.40 -1.54
C GLU A 192 5.43 7.46 -0.42
N THR A 193 5.59 6.63 0.61
CA THR A 193 4.65 6.58 1.74
C THR A 193 5.04 7.50 2.89
N GLY A 194 6.24 8.09 2.85
CA GLY A 194 6.80 8.93 3.91
C GLY A 194 7.04 8.19 5.22
N HIS A 195 7.22 6.87 5.19
CA HIS A 195 7.32 6.05 6.39
C HIS A 195 8.59 5.19 6.46
N LEU A 196 9.12 5.05 7.66
CA LEU A 196 9.96 3.93 8.08
C LEU A 196 9.04 2.92 8.75
N THR A 197 8.95 1.72 8.18
CA THR A 197 7.99 0.70 8.60
C THR A 197 8.73 -0.52 9.15
N PHE A 198 8.43 -0.87 10.40
CA PHE A 198 8.85 -2.11 11.03
C PHE A 198 7.68 -3.10 11.07
N VAL A 199 7.93 -4.36 10.69
CA VAL A 199 6.92 -5.42 10.68
C VAL A 199 7.43 -6.63 11.45
N LEU A 200 6.54 -7.23 12.24
CA LEU A 200 6.67 -8.61 12.70
C LEU A 200 5.45 -9.39 12.21
N TYR A 201 5.69 -10.44 11.45
CA TYR A 201 4.63 -11.23 10.80
C TYR A 201 4.66 -12.67 11.29
N LYS A 202 3.49 -13.15 11.75
CA LYS A 202 3.34 -14.46 12.40
C LYS A 202 4.36 -14.64 13.53
N SER A 203 4.31 -13.73 14.50
CA SER A 203 5.14 -13.79 15.70
C SER A 203 4.51 -14.66 16.77
N SER A 204 5.28 -15.63 17.25
CA SER A 204 4.92 -16.50 18.38
C SER A 204 5.08 -15.74 19.72
N GLN A 205 6.11 -14.90 19.82
CA GLN A 205 6.47 -14.14 21.01
C GLN A 205 6.66 -12.67 20.66
N LEU A 206 5.55 -11.93 20.49
CA LEU A 206 5.58 -10.58 19.92
C LEU A 206 6.40 -9.58 20.75
N VAL A 207 6.20 -9.56 22.06
CA VAL A 207 6.88 -8.63 22.97
C VAL A 207 8.38 -8.89 22.93
N GLN A 208 8.80 -10.14 23.09
CA GLN A 208 10.21 -10.52 23.04
C GLN A 208 10.84 -10.22 21.67
N ALA A 209 10.15 -10.52 20.57
CA ALA A 209 10.62 -10.20 19.22
C ALA A 209 10.84 -8.69 19.03
N TYR A 210 9.95 -7.87 19.60
CA TYR A 210 10.06 -6.41 19.56
C TYR A 210 11.24 -5.89 20.39
N GLU A 211 11.42 -6.40 21.61
CA GLU A 211 12.55 -6.04 22.48
C GLU A 211 13.89 -6.39 21.82
N VAL A 212 14.01 -7.59 21.27
CA VAL A 212 15.20 -8.02 20.52
C VAL A 212 15.44 -7.11 19.31
N ALA A 213 14.39 -6.76 18.55
CA ALA A 213 14.52 -5.84 17.42
C ALA A 213 15.03 -4.46 17.85
N ARG A 214 14.49 -3.91 18.95
CA ARG A 214 14.94 -2.64 19.54
C ARG A 214 16.42 -2.72 19.93
N ASP A 215 16.81 -3.77 20.64
CA ASP A 215 18.18 -3.92 21.15
C ASP A 215 19.20 -4.07 19.99
N ILE A 216 18.81 -4.76 18.92
CA ILE A 216 19.58 -4.82 17.66
C ILE A 216 19.76 -3.42 17.08
N VAL A 217 18.70 -2.64 16.93
CA VAL A 217 18.79 -1.29 16.38
C VAL A 217 19.73 -0.43 17.24
N VAL A 218 19.51 -0.39 18.55
CA VAL A 218 20.31 0.42 19.48
C VAL A 218 21.79 0.01 19.47
N SER A 219 22.09 -1.28 19.44
CA SER A 219 23.48 -1.78 19.44
C SER A 219 24.25 -1.50 18.15
N HIS A 220 23.56 -1.29 17.03
CA HIS A 220 24.18 -1.05 15.73
C HIS A 220 24.10 0.42 15.29
N MET A 221 23.42 1.28 16.06
CA MET A 221 23.48 2.72 15.88
C MET A 221 24.84 3.22 16.38
N ILE A 222 25.71 3.61 15.45
CA ILE A 222 26.95 4.31 15.79
C ILE A 222 26.54 5.74 16.15
N ILE A 223 26.56 6.05 17.45
CA ILE A 223 26.49 7.44 17.92
C ILE A 223 27.88 8.02 17.72
N THR A 224 28.13 8.59 16.54
CA THR A 224 29.27 9.50 16.31
C THR A 224 28.89 10.93 16.68
#